data_AF-A0A1I1LXW0-F1
#
_entry.id   AF-A0A1I1LXW0-F1
#
_cell.length_a   1.000
_cell.length_b   1.000
_cell.length_c   1.000
_cell.angle_alpha   90.00
_cell.angle_beta   90.00
_cell.angle_gamma   90.00
#
_symmetry.space_group_name_H-M   'P 1'
#
loop_
_entity.id
_entity.type
_entity.pdbx_description
1 polymer ?
#
loop_
_entity_poly.entity_id
_entity_poly.type
_entity_poly.pdbx_seq_one_letter_code
_entity_poly.pdbx_strand_id
1 'polypeptide(L)'
;MTKLLSLIAVTFAFAMGLSPLAQAADAPAKTAQQSKMTTCNKDAEGKKGDERKAFMKECLSAKKEVAAPATQQTKMKTCNVDAKDKKGDERKAFMKECLSK
;
A
#
# COMPACT_ATOMS: atom_id res chain seq x y z
N MET A 1 -40.61 -1.51 -30.19
CA MET A 1 -41.89 -2.14 -29.78
C MET A 1 -41.66 -3.61 -29.54
N THR A 2 -41.51 -4.01 -28.28
CA THR A 2 -41.73 -5.35 -27.66
C THR A 2 -41.21 -5.20 -26.22
N LYS A 3 -42.04 -4.84 -25.22
CA LYS A 3 -42.87 -5.76 -24.39
C LYS A 3 -42.09 -7.01 -23.98
N LEU A 4 -42.03 -7.49 -22.75
CA LEU A 4 -42.53 -7.17 -21.41
C LEU A 4 -42.01 -8.38 -20.57
N LEU A 5 -41.85 -8.22 -19.26
CA LEU A 5 -41.93 -9.31 -18.27
C LEU A 5 -40.81 -10.38 -18.24
N SER A 6 -39.85 -10.18 -17.34
CA SER A 6 -39.49 -11.27 -16.43
C SER A 6 -39.07 -10.71 -15.07
N LEU A 7 -40.10 -10.45 -14.28
CA LEU A 7 -40.06 -10.38 -12.82
C LEU A 7 -39.84 -11.81 -12.31
N ILE A 8 -38.63 -12.11 -11.81
CA ILE A 8 -38.45 -13.18 -10.81
C ILE A 8 -37.67 -12.57 -9.65
N ALA A 9 -38.44 -12.10 -8.68
CA ALA A 9 -37.99 -11.83 -7.34
C ALA A 9 -37.51 -13.15 -6.72
N VAL A 10 -36.21 -13.26 -6.43
CA VAL A 10 -35.71 -14.22 -5.44
C VAL A 10 -35.36 -13.41 -4.19
N THR A 11 -36.39 -13.15 -3.40
CA THR A 11 -36.28 -12.71 -2.01
C THR A 11 -35.73 -13.88 -1.20
N PHE A 12 -34.40 -13.94 -1.03
CA PHE A 12 -33.78 -14.83 -0.06
C PHE A 12 -33.83 -14.15 1.31
N ALA A 13 -34.97 -14.29 1.99
CA ALA A 13 -35.13 -13.91 3.38
C ALA A 13 -34.41 -14.95 4.26
N PHE A 14 -33.16 -14.66 4.66
CA PHE A 14 -32.52 -15.33 5.78
C PHE A 14 -32.52 -14.38 6.97
N ALA A 15 -33.59 -14.46 7.77
CA ALA A 15 -33.65 -13.84 9.08
C ALA A 15 -33.29 -14.89 10.14
N MET A 16 -32.07 -14.80 10.69
CA MET A 16 -31.75 -15.25 12.04
C MET A 16 -30.70 -14.30 12.61
N GLY A 17 -31.04 -13.70 13.76
CA GLY A 17 -30.37 -12.54 14.34
C GLY A 17 -29.15 -12.83 15.21
N LEU A 18 -28.92 -11.86 16.10
CA LEU A 18 -27.79 -11.64 17.03
C LEU A 18 -26.73 -10.66 16.52
N SER A 19 -26.92 -9.39 16.88
CA SER A 19 -25.86 -8.38 17.01
C SER A 19 -24.68 -8.95 17.83
N PRO A 20 -23.43 -8.57 17.53
CA PRO A 20 -22.94 -7.30 18.04
C PRO A 20 -21.99 -6.56 17.07
N LEU A 21 -21.58 -5.39 17.55
CA LEU A 21 -20.48 -4.54 17.07
C LEU A 21 -20.88 -3.51 16.03
N ALA A 22 -21.10 -2.30 16.57
CA ALA A 22 -20.75 -1.05 15.93
C ALA A 22 -19.52 -1.24 15.04
N GLN A 23 -19.75 -1.27 13.72
CA GLN A 23 -18.73 -0.94 12.75
C GLN A 23 -18.39 0.53 13.02
N ALA A 24 -17.38 0.76 13.86
CA ALA A 24 -16.54 1.93 13.68
C ALA A 24 -16.13 1.91 12.21
N ALA A 25 -16.58 2.91 11.47
CA ALA A 25 -16.22 3.11 10.08
C ALA A 25 -14.73 3.50 10.03
N ASP A 26 -13.85 2.54 10.24
CA ASP A 26 -12.48 2.63 9.77
C ASP A 26 -12.57 2.53 8.24
N ALA A 27 -12.58 3.70 7.60
CA ALA A 27 -12.35 3.79 6.17
C ALA A 27 -11.14 2.90 5.83
N PRO A 28 -11.20 2.02 4.82
CA PRO A 28 -10.11 1.11 4.53
C PRO A 28 -8.84 1.94 4.36
N ALA A 29 -7.89 1.76 5.29
CA ALA A 29 -6.62 2.46 5.26
C ALA A 29 -6.00 2.21 3.87
N LYS A 30 -5.97 3.26 3.04
CA LYS A 30 -5.47 3.14 1.67
C LYS A 30 -4.05 2.60 1.75
N THR A 31 -3.84 1.46 1.09
CA THR A 31 -2.50 0.85 1.06
C THR A 31 -1.51 1.85 0.48
N ALA A 32 -0.25 1.78 0.90
CA ALA A 32 0.79 2.68 0.39
C ALA A 32 0.86 2.70 -1.16
N GLN A 33 0.49 1.60 -1.80
CA GLN A 33 0.40 1.48 -3.25
C GLN A 33 -0.80 2.24 -3.84
N GLN A 34 -1.96 2.24 -3.17
CA GLN A 34 -3.14 3.01 -3.59
C GLN A 34 -2.94 4.53 -3.42
N SER A 35 -2.32 4.94 -2.31
CA SER A 35 -1.96 6.36 -2.08
C SER A 35 -0.96 6.85 -3.12
N LYS A 36 0.07 6.04 -3.43
CA LYS A 36 1.06 6.34 -4.47
C LYS A 36 0.43 6.47 -5.85
N MET A 37 -0.47 5.57 -6.23
CA MET A 37 -1.18 5.66 -7.51
C MET A 37 -1.99 6.96 -7.62
N THR A 38 -2.62 7.39 -6.52
CA THR A 38 -3.43 8.62 -6.50
C THR A 38 -2.55 9.85 -6.73
N THR A 39 -1.41 9.95 -6.02
CA THR A 39 -0.43 11.03 -6.20
C THR A 39 0.16 11.02 -7.61
N CYS A 40 0.62 9.86 -8.11
CA CYS A 40 1.18 9.75 -9.45
C CYS A 40 0.18 10.15 -10.55
N ASN A 41 -1.11 9.89 -10.37
CA ASN A 41 -2.13 10.36 -11.32
C ASN A 41 -2.34 11.87 -11.26
N LYS A 42 -2.29 12.46 -10.06
CA LYS A 42 -2.42 13.91 -9.86
C LYS A 42 -1.23 14.65 -10.47
N ASP A 43 -0.02 14.16 -10.24
CA ASP A 43 1.21 14.75 -10.79
C ASP A 43 1.38 14.49 -12.31
N ALA A 44 0.56 13.60 -12.86
CA ALA A 44 0.45 13.36 -14.29
C ALA A 44 -0.59 14.27 -14.98
N GLU A 45 -1.30 15.13 -14.24
CA GLU A 45 -2.19 16.13 -14.84
C GLU A 45 -1.39 17.02 -15.81
N GLY A 46 -1.95 17.23 -17.01
CA GLY A 46 -1.29 17.96 -18.09
C GLY A 46 -0.35 17.13 -18.97
N LYS A 47 0.09 15.94 -18.54
CA LYS A 47 0.89 15.02 -19.39
C LYS A 47 -0.02 14.18 -20.27
N LYS A 48 0.32 14.02 -21.56
CA LYS A 48 -0.47 13.24 -22.53
C LYS A 48 0.43 12.25 -23.29
N GLY A 49 -0.17 11.18 -23.82
CA GLY A 49 0.55 10.20 -24.64
C GLY A 49 1.72 9.54 -23.91
N ASP A 50 2.84 9.42 -24.61
CA ASP A 50 4.04 8.75 -24.12
C ASP A 50 4.67 9.44 -22.90
N GLU A 51 4.56 10.77 -22.78
CA GLU A 51 5.05 11.51 -21.61
C GLU A 51 4.33 11.10 -20.32
N ARG A 52 3.01 10.91 -20.38
CA ARG A 52 2.24 10.43 -19.22
C ARG A 52 2.65 9.02 -18.86
N LYS A 53 2.88 8.17 -19.85
CA LYS A 53 3.22 6.76 -19.64
C LYS A 53 4.63 6.61 -19.05
N ALA A 54 5.59 7.37 -19.55
CA ALA A 54 6.94 7.44 -18.99
C ALA A 54 6.91 7.96 -17.56
N PHE A 55 6.22 9.07 -17.31
CA PHE A 55 6.06 9.63 -15.98
C PHE A 55 5.35 8.68 -15.00
N MET A 56 4.29 8.00 -15.43
CA MET A 56 3.58 7.03 -14.59
C MET A 56 4.47 5.82 -14.29
N LYS A 57 5.24 5.35 -15.28
CA LYS A 57 6.19 4.27 -15.08
C LYS A 57 7.26 4.69 -14.07
N GLU A 58 7.84 5.87 -14.21
CA GLU A 58 8.85 6.38 -13.29
C GLU A 58 8.28 6.61 -11.89
N CYS A 59 7.13 7.30 -11.78
CA CYS A 59 6.48 7.56 -10.50
C CYS A 59 6.10 6.26 -9.78
N LEU A 60 5.51 5.28 -10.47
CA LEU A 60 5.15 3.99 -9.87
C LEU A 60 6.36 3.08 -9.62
N SER A 61 7.38 3.13 -10.48
CA SER A 61 8.62 2.34 -10.37
C SER A 61 9.64 2.95 -9.42
N ALA A 62 9.46 4.20 -8.99
CA ALA A 62 10.20 4.83 -7.88
C ALA A 62 9.88 4.10 -6.57
N LYS A 63 10.30 2.84 -6.47
CA LYS A 63 10.48 2.16 -5.21
C LYS A 63 11.69 2.85 -4.57
N LYS A 64 11.41 3.74 -3.61
CA LYS A 64 12.35 4.20 -2.57
C LYS A 64 13.27 5.40 -2.85
N GLU A 65 12.80 6.47 -3.48
CA GLU A 65 13.56 7.75 -3.42
C GLU A 65 12.81 8.88 -2.72
N VAL A 66 11.48 8.82 -2.65
CA VAL A 66 10.72 9.67 -1.74
C VAL A 66 10.44 8.86 -0.49
N ALA A 67 11.34 8.96 0.49
CA ALA A 67 11.19 8.60 1.91
C ALA A 67 9.95 7.73 2.22
N ALA A 68 9.89 6.51 1.69
CA ALA A 68 8.95 5.53 2.20
C ALA A 68 9.45 5.18 3.60
N PRO A 69 8.59 5.08 4.63
CA PRO A 69 9.03 4.56 5.91
C PRO A 69 9.73 3.24 5.63
N ALA A 70 11.02 3.15 5.95
CA ALA A 70 11.82 1.99 5.64
C ALA A 70 11.09 0.80 6.27
N THR A 71 10.52 -0.08 5.43
CA THR A 71 9.89 -1.29 5.93
C THR A 71 10.92 -2.01 6.80
N GLN A 72 10.51 -2.65 7.89
CA GLN A 72 11.41 -3.39 8.79
C GLN A 72 12.40 -4.27 7.99
N GLN A 73 11.95 -4.87 6.89
CA GLN A 73 12.77 -5.66 5.97
C GLN A 73 13.86 -4.83 5.24
N THR A 74 13.55 -3.62 4.79
CA THR A 74 14.53 -2.71 4.18
C THR A 74 15.55 -2.27 5.20
N LYS A 75 15.10 -1.89 6.39
CA LYS A 75 15.95 -1.45 7.49
C LYS A 75 16.92 -2.55 7.93
N MET A 76 16.41 -3.78 8.08
CA MET A 76 17.24 -4.95 8.38
C MET A 76 18.32 -5.19 7.32
N LYS A 77 18.00 -5.05 6.02
CA LYS A 77 19.00 -5.21 4.96
C LYS A 77 20.08 -4.13 5.05
N THR A 78 19.71 -2.87 5.21
CA THR A 78 20.66 -1.76 5.38
C THR A 78 21.55 -1.96 6.61
N CYS A 79 20.96 -2.26 7.78
CA CYS A 79 21.72 -2.53 9.01
C CYS A 79 22.70 -3.70 8.86
N ASN A 80 22.36 -4.73 8.06
CA ASN A 80 23.29 -5.83 7.79
C ASN A 80 24.44 -5.45 6.86
N VAL A 81 24.18 -4.60 5.85
CA VAL A 81 25.23 -4.08 4.96
C VAL A 81 26.20 -3.20 5.73
N ASP A 82 25.69 -2.30 6.57
CA ASP A 82 26.50 -1.37 7.35
C ASP A 82 27.25 -2.05 8.52
N ALA A 83 26.82 -3.27 8.87
CA ALA A 83 27.47 -4.13 9.85
C ALA A 83 28.54 -5.05 9.26
N LYS A 84 28.76 -5.08 7.92
CA LYS A 84 29.65 -6.07 7.27
C LYS A 84 31.08 -6.02 7.81
N ASP A 85 31.56 -4.84 8.18
CA ASP A 85 32.92 -4.59 8.65
C ASP A 85 33.04 -4.71 10.18
N LYS A 86 31.92 -4.94 10.89
CA LYS A 86 31.87 -5.08 12.35
C LYS A 86 31.81 -6.55 12.74
N LYS A 87 32.51 -6.95 13.81
CA LYS A 87 32.55 -8.33 14.31
C LYS A 87 32.28 -8.38 15.82
N GLY A 88 31.87 -9.54 16.31
CA GLY A 88 31.63 -9.75 17.74
C GLY A 88 30.59 -8.81 18.33
N ASP A 89 30.89 -8.26 19.50
CA ASP A 89 29.97 -7.41 20.27
C ASP A 89 29.69 -6.06 19.59
N GLU A 90 30.65 -5.51 18.82
CA GLU A 90 30.45 -4.27 18.06
C GLU A 90 29.35 -4.42 17.00
N ARG A 91 29.28 -5.58 16.33
CA ARG A 91 28.20 -5.86 15.36
C ARG A 91 26.85 -5.96 16.06
N LYS A 92 26.78 -6.60 17.23
CA LYS A 92 25.52 -6.75 17.97
C LYS A 92 25.00 -5.41 18.48
N ALA A 93 25.87 -4.59 19.06
CA ALA A 93 25.52 -3.25 19.53
C ALA A 93 25.01 -2.37 18.36
N PHE A 94 25.75 -2.36 17.25
CA PHE A 94 25.36 -1.64 16.05
C PHE A 94 24.02 -2.13 15.46
N MET A 95 23.81 -3.44 15.39
CA MET A 95 22.56 -4.00 14.86
C MET A 95 21.36 -3.63 15.74
N LYS A 96 21.52 -3.68 17.08
CA LYS A 96 20.47 -3.28 18.03
C LYS A 96 20.12 -1.80 17.87
N GLU A 97 21.12 -0.93 17.86
CA GLU A 97 20.91 0.51 17.68
C GLU A 97 20.29 0.82 16.31
N CYS A 98 20.82 0.24 15.23
CA CYS A 98 20.33 0.45 13.88
C CYS A 98 18.87 0.00 13.74
N LEU A 99 18.51 -1.18 14.26
CA LEU A 99 17.15 -1.72 14.18
C LEU A 99 16.16 -1.02 15.12
N SER A 100 16.62 -0.40 16.21
CA SER A 100 15.79 0.35 17.16
C SER A 100 15.49 1.80 16.77
N LYS A 101 16.19 2.35 15.76
CA LYS A 101 15.87 3.68 15.16
C LYS A 101 14.56 3.66 14.34
#